data_AF-A0A401QE76-F1
#
_entry.id   AF-A0A401QE76-F1
#
_cell.length_a   1.000
_cell.length_b   1.000
_cell.length_c   1.000
_cell.angle_alpha   90.00
_cell.angle_beta   90.00
_cell.angle_gamma   90.00
#
_symmetry.space_group_name_H-M   'P 1'
#
loop_
_entity.id
_entity.type
_entity.pdbx_description
1 polymer ?
#
loop_
_entity_poly.entity_id
_entity_poly.type
_entity_poly.pdbx_seq_one_letter_code
_entity_poly.pdbx_strand_id
1 'polypeptide(L)' 'GLDLILMPGLGFDKHGNRLGRGKGYYDTYLERCLQHSKGKPYTIALAFKEQICDEVPVTETDEKINE' A
#
# COMPACT_ATOMS: atom_id res chain seq x y z
N GLY A 1 -1.72 10.18 -14.73
CA GLY A 1 -1.55 9.61 -13.39
C GLY A 1 -2.78 9.84 -12.56
N LEU A 2 -3.00 8.97 -11.59
CA LEU A 2 -4.02 9.10 -10.55
C LEU A 2 -3.52 10.08 -9.48
N ASP A 3 -4.45 10.74 -8.79
CA ASP A 3 -4.10 11.63 -7.68
C ASP A 3 -4.27 10.89 -6.32
N LEU A 4 -5.19 9.93 -6.23
CA LEU A 4 -5.49 9.12 -5.03
C LEU A 4 -5.78 7.65 -5.39
N ILE A 5 -5.36 6.71 -4.54
CA ILE A 5 -5.71 5.28 -4.60
C ILE A 5 -6.18 4.80 -3.24
N LEU A 6 -7.33 4.10 -3.23
CA LEU A 6 -7.75 3.31 -2.08
C LEU A 6 -7.10 1.94 -2.13
N MET A 7 -6.31 1.61 -1.10
CA MET A 7 -5.47 0.43 -1.02
C MET A 7 -6.15 -0.68 -0.22
N PRO A 8 -6.53 -1.80 -0.85
CA PRO A 8 -7.03 -2.96 -0.14
C PRO A 8 -5.88 -3.81 0.44
N GLY A 9 -6.17 -4.51 1.53
CA GLY A 9 -5.22 -5.38 2.22
C GLY A 9 -5.93 -6.38 3.12
N LEU A 10 -5.21 -7.43 3.51
CA LEU A 10 -5.62 -8.37 4.54
C LEU A 10 -5.30 -7.82 5.93
N GLY A 11 -4.20 -7.09 6.06
CA GLY A 11 -3.78 -6.46 7.31
C GLY A 11 -2.94 -5.20 7.06
N PHE A 12 -2.88 -4.34 8.06
CA PHE A 12 -2.17 -3.07 8.05
C PHE A 12 -1.58 -2.82 9.43
N ASP A 13 -0.46 -2.11 9.51
CA ASP A 13 0.07 -1.63 10.78
C ASP A 13 0.11 -0.10 10.85
N LYS A 14 0.49 0.42 12.03
CA LYS A 14 0.59 1.86 12.27
C LYS A 14 1.78 2.52 11.59
N HIS A 15 2.65 1.76 10.94
CA HIS A 15 3.79 2.26 10.17
C HIS A 15 3.48 2.40 8.67
N GLY A 16 2.23 2.14 8.27
CA GLY A 16 1.76 2.19 6.89
C GLY A 16 2.13 0.95 6.08
N ASN A 17 2.59 -0.13 6.73
CA ASN A 17 2.85 -1.39 6.04
C ASN A 17 1.53 -2.10 5.74
N ARG A 18 1.51 -2.88 4.66
CA ARG A 18 0.32 -3.51 4.12
C ARG A 18 0.57 -4.97 3.79
N LEU A 19 -0.28 -5.85 4.29
CA LEU A 19 -0.30 -7.24 3.89
C LEU A 19 -1.29 -7.43 2.73
N GLY A 20 -0.78 -7.67 1.53
CA GLY A 20 -1.59 -8.02 0.36
C GLY A 20 -2.00 -9.50 0.33
N ARG A 21 -2.54 -9.95 -0.81
CA ARG A 21 -2.83 -11.38 -1.06
C ARG A 21 -1.63 -12.17 -1.62
N GLY A 22 -0.41 -11.62 -1.54
CA GLY A 22 0.85 -12.28 -1.91
C GLY A 22 1.29 -12.19 -3.38
N LYS A 23 0.57 -11.46 -4.25
CA LYS A 23 0.94 -11.30 -5.68
C LYS A 23 1.63 -9.98 -6.04
N GLY A 24 1.80 -9.05 -5.09
CA GLY A 24 2.53 -7.79 -5.31
C GLY A 24 1.89 -6.81 -6.32
N TYR A 25 0.64 -7.03 -6.76
CA TYR A 25 0.04 -6.24 -7.85
C TYR A 25 0.04 -4.73 -7.59
N TYR A 26 -0.24 -4.33 -6.35
CA TYR A 26 -0.29 -2.91 -5.99
C TYR A 26 1.11 -2.32 -5.86
N ASP A 27 2.06 -3.07 -5.33
CA ASP A 27 3.46 -2.65 -5.16
C ASP A 27 4.07 -2.39 -6.55
N THR A 28 3.90 -3.34 -7.48
CA THR A 28 4.30 -3.17 -8.90
C THR A 28 3.58 -2.01 -9.59
N TYR A 29 2.31 -1.75 -9.25
CA TYR A 29 1.57 -0.65 -9.86
C TYR A 29 2.05 0.72 -9.36
N LEU A 30 2.33 0.85 -8.06
CA LEU A 30 2.87 2.07 -7.47
C LEU A 30 4.27 2.38 -8.01
N GLU A 31 5.10 1.36 -8.19
CA GLU A 31 6.41 1.50 -8.84
C GLU A 31 6.28 2.05 -10.27
N ARG A 32 5.33 1.55 -11.05
CA ARG A 32 5.05 2.10 -12.40
C ARG A 32 4.54 3.53 -12.35
N CYS A 33 3.80 3.90 -11.31
CA CYS A 33 3.31 5.27 -11.15
C CYS A 33 4.45 6.26 -10.86
N LEU A 34 5.53 5.83 -10.20
CA LEU A 34 6.73 6.66 -10.01
C LEU A 34 7.38 7.07 -11.34
N GLN A 35 7.27 6.23 -12.37
CA GLN A 35 7.76 6.51 -13.72
C GLN A 35 6.82 7.41 -14.53
N HIS A 36 5.61 7.69 -14.03
CA HIS A 36 4.67 8.58 -14.69
C HIS A 36 5.02 10.05 -14.40
N SER A 37 4.84 10.93 -15.38
CA SER A 37 5.04 12.39 -15.23
C SER A 37 4.30 13.08 -14.08
N LYS A 38 3.25 12.46 -13.51
CA LYS A 38 2.52 12.98 -12.35
C LYS A 38 3.08 12.47 -11.01
N GLY A 39 3.98 11.50 -11.02
CA GLY A 39 4.51 10.83 -9.82
C GLY A 39 3.56 9.82 -9.20
N LYS A 40 3.94 9.34 -8.00
CA LYS A 40 3.17 8.38 -7.20
C LYS A 40 1.90 9.05 -6.65
N PRO A 41 0.72 8.43 -6.82
CA PRO A 41 -0.53 8.92 -6.23
C PRO A 41 -0.48 8.84 -4.70
N TYR A 42 -1.31 9.65 -4.05
CA TYR A 42 -1.57 9.49 -2.62
C TYR A 42 -2.30 8.17 -2.37
N THR A 43 -2.02 7.49 -1.26
CA THR A 43 -2.58 6.17 -0.96
C THR A 43 -3.26 6.14 0.40
N ILE A 44 -4.50 5.66 0.45
CA ILE A 44 -5.29 5.53 1.68
C ILE A 44 -5.79 4.09 1.83
N ALA A 45 -5.60 3.49 3.00
CA ALA A 45 -6.19 2.21 3.36
C ALA A 45 -7.52 2.39 4.09
N LEU A 46 -8.51 1.61 3.70
CA LEU A 46 -9.72 1.40 4.50
C LEU A 46 -9.61 0.03 5.16
N ALA A 47 -9.50 0.04 6.49
CA ALA A 47 -9.27 -1.17 7.27
C ALA A 47 -10.30 -1.30 8.40
N PHE A 48 -10.77 -2.53 8.62
CA PHE A 48 -11.48 -2.87 9.86
C PHE A 48 -10.50 -2.90 11.03
N LYS A 49 -11.02 -2.81 12.26
CA LYS A 49 -10.19 -2.86 13.47
C LYS A 49 -9.41 -4.18 13.56
N GLU A 50 -10.03 -5.28 13.12
CA GLU A 50 -9.48 -6.63 13.08
C GLU A 50 -8.34 -6.78 12.06
N GLN A 51 -8.22 -5.85 11.11
CA GLN A 51 -7.15 -5.82 10.13
C GLN A 51 -5.94 -5.00 10.59
N ILE A 52 -6.03 -4.36 11.76
CA ILE A 52 -4.90 -3.63 12.34
C ILE A 52 -4.06 -4.61 13.14
N CYS A 53 -2.82 -4.79 12.71
CA CYS A 53 -1.82 -5.64 13.35
C CYS A 53 -0.77 -4.78 14.07
N ASP A 54 -0.07 -5.36 15.05
CA ASP A 54 1.04 -4.68 15.72
C ASP A 54 2.19 -4.42 14.74
N GLU A 55 2.53 -5.43 13.94
CA GLU A 55 3.57 -5.35 12.92
C GLU A 55 3.18 -6.23 11.72
N VAL A 56 3.30 -5.67 10.51
CA VAL A 56 3.15 -6.43 9.27
C VAL A 56 4.54 -6.81 8.75
N PRO A 57 4.81 -8.10 8.46
CA PRO A 57 6.07 -8.49 7.84
C PRO A 57 6.15 -7.90 6.44
N VAL A 58 7.25 -7.21 6.16
CA VAL A 58 7.51 -6.55 4.87
C VAL A 58 8.87 -6.94 4.31
N THR A 59 9.02 -6.76 3.02
CA THR A 59 10.24 -6.89 2.24
C THR A 59 10.66 -5.52 1.70
N GLU A 60 11.88 -5.43 1.16
CA GLU A 60 12.41 -4.19 0.57
C GLU A 60 11.59 -3.68 -0.63
N THR A 61 10.80 -4.56 -1.26
CA THR A 61 9.97 -4.25 -2.42
C THR A 61 8.53 -3.86 -2.06
N ASP A 62 8.15 -3.90 -0.78
CA ASP A 62 6.80 -3.55 -0.36
C ASP A 62 6.63 -2.03 -0.22
N GLU A 63 5.55 -1.51 -0.82
CA GLU A 63 5.27 -0.08 -0.82
C GLU A 63 4.36 0.31 0.34
N LYS A 64 4.81 1.31 1.12
CA LYS A 64 4.02 1.86 2.23
C LYS A 64 2.85 2.72 1.75
N ILE A 65 1.81 2.71 2.57
CA ILE A 65 0.61 3.55 2.43
C ILE A 65 0.83 4.90 3.14
N ASN A 66 0.17 5.96 2.66
CA ASN A 66 0.26 7.27 3.29
C ASN A 66 -0.67 7.41 4.50
N GLU A 67 -1.91 6.91 4.42
CA GLU A 67 -2.96 7.01 5.44
C GLU A 67 -3.75 5.71 5.64
#